data_AF-A0A6J7GC14-F1
#
_entry.id   AF-A0A6J7GC14-F1
#
_cell.length_a   1.000
_cell.length_b   1.000
_cell.length_c   1.000
_cell.angle_alpha   90.00
_cell.angle_beta   90.00
_cell.angle_gamma   90.00
#
_symmetry.space_group_name_H-M   'P 1'
#
loop_
_entity.id
_entity.type
_entity.pdbx_description
1 polymer ?
#
loop_
_entity_poly.entity_id
_entity_poly.type
_entity_poly.pdbx_seq_one_letter_code
_entity_poly.pdbx_strand_id
1 'polypeptide(L)'
;MLIAVGTLALCTGLLSEEQFEAWGWRIPFLISFVLILVGFYIRRRVEETPVFKELAERKERNHTPVRALWRTNKKQVMLAALSFIGTNGNGYIIVGGFIVAYSTREHGLARVDVLVASLFAAMVWGVFTLLGAYLSDRYARTTIMNVGNAAMVLCAIPFFLLVDTGELHWIYVALGLFAVGLGLSYGPQPALYAEMFPAAVRFSGASIGYAIGTVLGGAFVPTISEALFKGTGTSMSISIYLMILAAVSFIATSRIKNRRDGDLNV
;
A
#
# COMPACT_ATOMS: atom_id res chain seq x y z
N MET A 1 3.60 -7.95 5.18
CA MET A 1 4.00 -8.45 3.85
C MET A 1 5.21 -9.37 3.91
N LEU A 2 6.35 -8.96 4.50
CA LEU A 2 7.53 -9.82 4.62
C LEU A 2 7.26 -11.20 5.23
N ILE A 3 6.56 -11.25 6.36
CA ILE A 3 6.22 -12.54 7.00
C ILE A 3 5.32 -13.37 6.08
N ALA A 4 4.29 -12.78 5.47
CA ALA A 4 3.37 -13.50 4.59
C ALA A 4 4.07 -14.07 3.34
N VAL A 5 4.84 -13.24 2.62
CA VAL A 5 5.58 -13.65 1.41
C VAL A 5 6.69 -14.63 1.76
N GLY A 6 7.42 -14.37 2.85
CA GLY A 6 8.50 -15.25 3.32
C GLY A 6 7.98 -16.62 3.75
N THR A 7 6.87 -16.68 4.50
CA THR A 7 6.23 -17.95 4.86
C THR A 7 5.76 -18.69 3.61
N LEU A 8 5.12 -18.00 2.66
CA LEU A 8 4.69 -18.64 1.41
C LEU A 8 5.88 -19.20 0.62
N ALA A 9 6.94 -18.42 0.44
CA ALA A 9 8.15 -18.85 -0.26
C ALA A 9 8.79 -20.08 0.42
N LEU A 10 8.90 -20.07 1.75
CA LEU A 10 9.40 -21.21 2.52
C LEU A 10 8.51 -22.45 2.37
N CYS A 11 7.20 -22.30 2.50
CA CYS A 11 6.27 -23.41 2.32
C CYS A 11 6.37 -24.00 0.90
N THR A 12 6.41 -23.16 -0.14
CA THR A 12 6.49 -23.62 -1.53
C THR A 12 7.85 -24.19 -1.91
N GLY A 13 8.93 -23.77 -1.24
CA GLY A 13 10.28 -24.28 -1.50
C GLY A 13 10.62 -25.56 -0.73
N LEU A 14 9.98 -25.80 0.42
CA LEU A 14 10.28 -26.94 1.30
C LEU A 14 9.26 -28.08 1.19
N LEU A 15 8.04 -27.82 0.71
CA LEU A 15 6.97 -28.81 0.60
C LEU A 15 6.71 -29.17 -0.86
N SER A 16 6.32 -30.42 -1.11
CA SER A 16 5.74 -30.79 -2.41
C SER A 16 4.36 -30.14 -2.59
N GLU A 17 3.88 -30.08 -3.83
CA GLU A 17 2.55 -29.53 -4.15
C GLU A 17 1.43 -30.27 -3.38
N GLU A 18 1.47 -31.60 -3.38
CA GLU A 18 0.53 -32.45 -2.62
C GLU A 18 0.58 -32.16 -1.11
N GLN A 19 1.76 -31.96 -0.53
CA GLN A 19 1.90 -31.63 0.88
C GLN A 19 1.37 -30.23 1.20
N PHE A 20 1.61 -29.27 0.31
CA PHE A 20 1.10 -27.92 0.48
C PHE A 20 -0.44 -27.92 0.47
N GLU A 21 -1.06 -28.62 -0.47
CA GLU A 21 -2.53 -28.75 -0.55
C GLU A 21 -3.11 -29.55 0.61
N ALA A 22 -2.43 -30.63 1.03
CA ALA A 22 -2.89 -31.45 2.14
C ALA A 22 -2.90 -30.68 3.47
N TRP A 23 -1.84 -29.93 3.77
CA TRP A 23 -1.73 -29.24 5.05
C TRP A 23 -0.85 -27.99 5.11
N GLY A 24 0.12 -27.83 4.20
CA GLY A 24 1.07 -26.71 4.23
C GLY A 24 0.40 -25.34 4.16
N TRP A 25 -0.75 -25.22 3.48
CA TRP A 25 -1.53 -23.98 3.41
C TRP A 25 -2.02 -23.47 4.77
N ARG A 26 -2.05 -24.30 5.82
CA ARG A 26 -2.49 -23.90 7.18
C ARG A 26 -1.41 -23.12 7.94
N ILE A 27 -0.13 -23.28 7.59
CA ILE A 27 1.01 -22.66 8.30
C ILE A 27 0.91 -21.12 8.34
N PRO A 28 0.65 -20.41 7.22
CA PRO A 28 0.49 -18.95 7.23
C PRO A 28 -0.65 -18.47 8.15
N PHE A 29 -1.73 -19.24 8.28
CA PHE A 29 -2.86 -18.91 9.16
C PHE A 29 -2.50 -19.07 10.64
N LEU A 30 -1.77 -20.13 11.00
CA LEU A 30 -1.29 -20.33 12.36
C LEU A 30 -0.31 -19.22 12.79
N ILE A 31 0.61 -18.82 11.90
CA ILE A 31 1.51 -17.70 12.15
C ILE A 31 0.71 -16.39 12.33
N SER A 32 -0.33 -16.17 11.51
CA SER A 32 -1.21 -15.01 11.64
C SER A 32 -1.94 -14.97 12.99
N PHE A 33 -2.35 -16.13 13.53
CA PHE A 33 -2.94 -16.22 14.86
C PHE A 33 -1.97 -15.76 15.96
N VAL A 34 -0.69 -16.16 15.89
CA VAL A 34 0.35 -15.68 16.82
C VAL A 34 0.53 -14.17 16.73
N LEU A 35 0.56 -13.61 15.52
CA LEU A 35 0.66 -12.16 15.31
C LEU A 35 -0.52 -11.39 15.90
N ILE A 36 -1.73 -11.95 15.85
CA ILE A 36 -2.92 -11.37 16.50
C ILE A 36 -2.73 -11.32 18.02
N LEU A 37 -2.23 -12.39 18.65
CA LEU A 37 -1.99 -12.42 20.09
C LEU A 37 -0.95 -11.38 20.51
N VAL A 38 0.15 -11.26 19.76
CA VAL A 38 1.18 -10.23 19.98
C VAL A 38 0.57 -8.83 19.84
N GLY A 39 -0.20 -8.59 18.77
CA GLY A 39 -0.89 -7.32 18.55
C GLY A 39 -1.87 -6.96 19.66
N PHE A 40 -2.63 -7.95 20.16
CA PHE A 40 -3.54 -7.79 21.30
C PHE A 40 -2.78 -7.43 22.58
N TYR A 41 -1.68 -8.13 22.87
CA TYR A 41 -0.85 -7.86 24.04
C TYR A 41 -0.28 -6.43 24.03
N ILE A 42 0.28 -6.00 22.89
CA ILE A 42 0.83 -4.65 22.73
C ILE A 42 -0.28 -3.60 22.89
N ARG A 43 -1.42 -3.76 22.22
CA ARG A 43 -2.54 -2.81 22.28
C ARG A 43 -3.09 -2.62 23.69
N ARG A 44 -3.09 -3.68 24.51
CA ARG A 44 -3.56 -3.60 25.90
C ARG A 44 -2.65 -2.75 26.80
N ARG A 45 -1.41 -2.47 26.38
CA ARG A 45 -0.40 -1.72 27.15
C ARG A 45 -0.22 -0.26 26.71
N VAL A 46 -0.84 0.16 25.60
CA VAL A 46 -0.76 1.53 25.10
C VAL A 46 -1.89 2.36 25.72
N GLU A 47 -1.55 3.41 26.45
CA GLU A 47 -2.53 4.35 27.00
C GLU A 47 -3.13 5.24 25.90
N GLU A 48 -4.41 5.59 26.02
CA GLU A 48 -5.04 6.56 25.12
C GLU A 48 -4.43 7.96 25.29
N THR A 49 -4.32 8.70 24.19
CA THR A 49 -3.73 10.04 24.23
C THR A 49 -4.62 11.03 25.00
N PRO A 50 -4.04 12.06 25.64
CA PRO A 50 -4.77 13.03 26.47
C PRO A 50 -5.95 13.69 25.76
N VAL A 51 -5.82 13.95 24.45
CA VAL A 51 -6.88 14.53 23.61
C VAL A 51 -8.12 13.62 23.52
N PHE A 52 -7.93 12.30 23.43
CA PHE A 52 -9.06 11.36 23.45
C PHE A 52 -9.68 11.24 24.84
N LYS A 53 -8.87 11.34 25.91
CA LYS A 53 -9.37 11.40 27.30
C LYS A 53 -10.24 12.66 27.52
N GLU A 54 -9.77 13.84 27.11
CA GLU A 54 -10.54 15.09 27.21
C GLU A 54 -11.84 15.04 26.38
N LEU A 55 -11.81 14.49 25.17
CA LEU A 55 -13.00 14.30 24.33
C LEU A 55 -14.00 13.31 24.95
N ALA A 56 -13.52 12.25 25.60
CA ALA A 56 -14.35 11.28 26.31
C ALA A 56 -15.00 11.92 27.56
N GLU A 57 -14.25 12.76 28.28
CA GLU A 57 -14.72 13.49 29.46
C GLU A 57 -15.75 14.57 29.10
N ARG A 58 -15.57 15.27 27.97
CA ARG A 58 -16.49 16.32 27.51
C ARG A 58 -17.88 15.83 27.09
N LYS A 59 -18.12 14.51 27.02
CA LYS A 59 -19.40 13.92 26.54
C LYS A 59 -19.88 14.47 25.18
N GLU A 60 -19.01 15.12 24.39
CA GLU A 60 -19.28 15.44 23.00
C GLU A 60 -19.16 14.16 22.15
N ARG A 61 -20.03 13.20 22.43
CA ARG A 61 -20.34 12.15 21.46
C ARG A 61 -21.08 12.85 20.33
N ASN A 62 -20.34 13.31 19.33
CA ASN A 62 -20.94 13.61 18.03
C ASN A 62 -21.56 12.31 17.53
N HIS A 63 -22.86 12.13 17.76
CA HIS A 63 -23.61 10.89 17.51
C HIS A 63 -23.64 10.49 16.02
N THR A 64 -23.06 11.28 15.11
CA THR A 64 -22.96 10.95 13.68
C THR A 64 -21.66 11.46 13.03
N PRO A 65 -20.47 10.94 13.40
CA PRO A 65 -19.18 11.38 12.84
C PRO A 65 -19.13 11.21 11.33
N VAL A 66 -19.73 10.13 10.82
CA VAL A 66 -19.78 9.82 9.38
C VAL A 66 -20.68 10.82 8.63
N ARG A 67 -21.86 11.17 9.16
CA ARG A 67 -22.77 12.13 8.51
C ARG A 67 -22.18 13.54 8.50
N ALA A 68 -21.52 13.94 9.58
CA ALA A 68 -20.79 15.20 9.68
C ALA A 68 -19.64 15.24 8.66
N LEU A 69 -18.81 14.18 8.59
CA LEU A 69 -17.71 14.06 7.64
C LEU A 69 -18.16 14.23 6.18
N TRP A 70 -19.28 13.61 5.78
CA TRP A 70 -19.84 13.78 4.44
C TRP A 70 -20.54 15.15 4.24
N ARG A 71 -20.70 15.99 5.25
CA ARG A 71 -21.19 17.37 5.05
C ARG A 71 -20.06 18.38 5.00
N THR A 72 -19.02 18.21 5.82
CA THR A 72 -17.96 19.21 5.99
C THR A 72 -16.63 18.85 5.33
N ASN A 73 -16.32 17.57 5.08
CA ASN A 73 -14.97 17.11 4.73
C ASN A 73 -14.90 16.14 3.54
N LYS A 74 -15.94 16.04 2.70
CA LYS A 74 -15.98 15.15 1.52
C LYS A 74 -14.74 15.28 0.62
N LYS A 75 -14.28 16.51 0.40
CA LYS A 75 -13.12 16.80 -0.45
C LYS A 75 -11.85 16.19 0.14
N GLN A 76 -11.64 16.33 1.45
CA GLN A 76 -10.48 15.79 2.15
C GLN A 76 -10.50 14.26 2.16
N VAL A 77 -11.67 13.65 2.37
CA VAL A 77 -11.85 12.19 2.24
C VAL A 77 -11.48 11.71 0.85
N MET A 78 -11.96 12.39 -0.19
CA MET A 78 -11.67 12.01 -1.57
C MET A 78 -10.19 12.23 -1.92
N LEU A 79 -9.59 13.33 -1.49
CA LEU A 79 -8.15 13.56 -1.69
C LEU A 79 -7.30 12.50 -0.95
N ALA A 80 -7.68 12.14 0.27
CA ALA A 80 -7.02 11.07 1.02
C ALA A 80 -7.13 9.75 0.24
N ALA A 81 -8.35 9.36 -0.16
CA ALA A 81 -8.58 8.15 -0.95
C ALA A 81 -7.76 8.14 -2.24
N LEU A 82 -7.89 9.17 -3.08
CA LEU A 82 -7.19 9.28 -4.37
C LEU A 82 -5.66 9.32 -4.20
N SER A 83 -5.14 9.93 -3.13
CA SER A 83 -3.69 9.93 -2.83
C SER A 83 -3.13 8.52 -2.55
N PHE A 84 -3.99 7.56 -2.19
CA PHE A 84 -3.58 6.20 -1.87
C PHE A 84 -3.75 5.21 -3.02
N ILE A 85 -4.62 5.48 -3.99
CA ILE A 85 -4.98 4.51 -5.03
C ILE A 85 -3.75 3.99 -5.80
N GLY A 86 -2.86 4.88 -6.22
CA GLY A 86 -1.61 4.56 -6.90
C GLY A 86 -0.69 3.71 -6.04
N THR A 87 -0.35 4.18 -4.84
CA THR A 87 0.51 3.43 -3.91
C THR A 87 -0.06 2.05 -3.60
N ASN A 88 -1.36 1.95 -3.33
CA ASN A 88 -1.98 0.67 -3.02
C ASN A 88 -1.96 -0.26 -4.23
N GLY A 89 -2.33 0.22 -5.42
CA GLY A 89 -2.50 -0.62 -6.60
C GLY A 89 -1.21 -1.15 -7.14
N ASN A 90 -0.23 -0.26 -7.22
CA ASN A 90 1.12 -0.59 -7.59
C ASN A 90 1.73 -1.59 -6.59
N GLY A 91 1.42 -1.45 -5.29
CA GLY A 91 1.82 -2.41 -4.26
C GLY A 91 1.19 -3.81 -4.45
N TYR A 92 -0.09 -3.87 -4.83
CA TYR A 92 -0.79 -5.13 -5.11
C TYR A 92 -0.25 -5.87 -6.35
N ILE A 93 0.27 -5.17 -7.35
CA ILE A 93 0.89 -5.83 -8.51
C ILE A 93 2.16 -6.57 -8.11
N ILE A 94 3.01 -5.96 -7.28
CA ILE A 94 4.32 -6.51 -6.91
C ILE A 94 4.23 -7.59 -5.83
N VAL A 95 3.34 -7.41 -4.86
CA VAL A 95 3.27 -8.28 -3.67
C VAL A 95 1.98 -9.11 -3.63
N GLY A 96 0.92 -8.68 -4.33
CA GLY A 96 -0.39 -9.35 -4.33
C GLY A 96 -0.49 -10.58 -5.22
N GLY A 97 0.63 -11.11 -5.70
CA GLY A 97 0.70 -12.36 -6.47
C GLY A 97 0.48 -12.22 -7.97
N PHE A 98 0.05 -11.06 -8.47
CA PHE A 98 -0.09 -10.83 -9.92
C PHE A 98 1.23 -11.03 -10.65
N ILE A 99 2.31 -10.39 -10.20
CA ILE A 99 3.62 -10.50 -10.87
C ILE A 99 4.13 -11.95 -10.87
N VAL A 100 3.89 -12.69 -9.78
CA VAL A 100 4.25 -14.10 -9.67
C VAL A 100 3.48 -14.93 -10.70
N ALA A 101 2.16 -14.75 -10.76
CA ALA A 101 1.33 -15.46 -11.73
C ALA A 101 1.68 -15.10 -13.18
N TYR A 102 1.92 -13.81 -13.44
CA TYR A 102 2.29 -13.28 -14.76
C TYR A 102 3.63 -13.85 -15.24
N SER A 103 4.68 -13.70 -14.43
CA SER A 103 6.03 -14.16 -14.79
C SER A 103 6.14 -15.67 -14.93
N THR A 104 5.39 -16.44 -14.12
CA THR A 104 5.34 -17.90 -14.27
C THR A 104 4.56 -18.33 -15.50
N ARG A 105 3.44 -17.66 -15.82
CA ARG A 105 2.59 -18.02 -16.96
C ARG A 105 3.19 -17.62 -18.31
N GLU A 106 3.67 -16.38 -18.44
CA GLU A 106 4.11 -15.82 -19.72
C GLU A 106 5.59 -16.13 -20.01
N HIS A 107 6.43 -16.24 -18.98
CA HIS A 107 7.88 -16.44 -19.13
C HIS A 107 8.39 -17.77 -18.61
N GLY A 108 7.51 -18.64 -18.07
CA GLY A 108 7.90 -19.96 -17.58
C GLY A 108 8.82 -19.94 -16.35
N LEU A 109 8.93 -18.79 -15.67
CA LEU A 109 9.82 -18.63 -14.52
C LEU A 109 9.33 -19.43 -13.32
N ALA A 110 10.29 -20.04 -12.60
CA ALA A 110 9.98 -20.80 -11.39
C ALA A 110 9.30 -19.90 -10.36
N ARG A 111 8.17 -20.36 -9.83
CA ARG A 111 7.35 -19.60 -8.87
C ARG A 111 8.15 -19.13 -7.64
N VAL A 112 9.03 -20.00 -7.13
CA VAL A 112 9.86 -19.70 -5.96
C VAL A 112 10.81 -18.53 -6.24
N ASP A 113 11.42 -18.46 -7.43
CA ASP A 113 12.36 -17.39 -7.78
C ASP A 113 11.68 -16.02 -7.80
N VAL A 114 10.47 -15.95 -8.38
CA VAL A 114 9.70 -14.71 -8.42
C VAL A 114 9.18 -14.34 -7.02
N LEU A 115 8.83 -15.32 -6.18
CA LEU A 115 8.46 -15.08 -4.78
C LEU A 115 9.62 -14.49 -3.97
N VAL A 116 10.85 -14.98 -4.19
CA VAL A 116 12.05 -14.42 -3.56
C VAL A 116 12.32 -13.00 -4.08
N ALA A 117 12.10 -12.72 -5.37
CA ALA A 117 12.17 -11.37 -5.91
C ALA A 117 11.11 -10.43 -5.30
N SER A 118 9.87 -10.91 -5.08
CA SER A 118 8.84 -10.17 -4.34
C SER A 118 9.20 -9.96 -2.86
N LEU A 119 9.90 -10.90 -2.22
CA LEU A 119 10.42 -10.73 -0.86
C LEU A 119 11.48 -9.63 -0.81
N PHE A 120 12.40 -9.63 -1.77
CA PHE A 120 13.37 -8.55 -1.96
C PHE A 120 12.67 -7.19 -2.12
N ALA A 121 11.67 -7.11 -3.00
CA ALA A 121 10.89 -5.89 -3.21
C ALA A 121 10.20 -5.42 -1.92
N ALA A 122 9.65 -6.35 -1.13
CA ALA A 122 9.03 -6.02 0.15
C ALA A 122 10.04 -5.51 1.19
N MET A 123 11.29 -5.97 1.16
CA MET A 123 12.36 -5.42 2.00
C MET A 123 12.72 -4.00 1.59
N VAL A 124 12.91 -3.77 0.28
CA VAL A 124 13.16 -2.43 -0.28
C VAL A 124 12.01 -1.49 0.08
N TRP A 125 10.77 -1.93 -0.11
CA TRP A 125 9.59 -1.17 0.29
C TRP A 125 9.66 -0.79 1.78
N GLY A 126 9.91 -1.76 2.67
CA GLY A 126 10.02 -1.50 4.11
C GLY A 126 11.09 -0.45 4.47
N VAL A 127 12.28 -0.56 3.89
CA VAL A 127 13.39 0.40 4.10
C VAL A 127 12.99 1.80 3.64
N PHE A 128 12.44 1.92 2.43
CA PHE A 128 12.03 3.21 1.88
C PHE A 128 10.77 3.78 2.54
N THR A 129 9.93 2.96 3.16
CA THR A 129 8.84 3.42 4.04
C THR A 129 9.39 4.12 5.27
N LEU A 130 10.39 3.54 5.94
CA LEU A 130 11.05 4.19 7.09
C LEU A 130 11.76 5.47 6.67
N LEU A 131 12.50 5.43 5.56
CA LEU A 131 13.17 6.60 5.01
C LEU A 131 12.18 7.69 4.61
N GLY A 132 11.08 7.32 3.94
CA GLY A 132 10.02 8.24 3.54
C GLY A 132 9.36 8.91 4.74
N ALA A 133 9.07 8.14 5.80
CA ALA A 133 8.55 8.68 7.06
C ALA A 133 9.53 9.69 7.68
N TYR A 134 10.80 9.31 7.84
CA TYR A 134 11.86 10.19 8.38
C TYR A 134 12.04 11.47 7.56
N LEU A 135 12.14 11.34 6.22
CA LEU A 135 12.27 12.49 5.33
C LEU A 135 11.03 13.38 5.38
N SER A 136 9.84 12.83 5.60
CA SER A 136 8.60 13.61 5.73
C SER A 136 8.47 14.40 7.01
N ASP A 137 9.28 14.07 8.02
CA ASP A 137 9.37 14.87 9.24
C ASP A 137 10.35 16.04 9.07
N ARG A 138 11.25 15.99 8.07
CA ARG A 138 12.18 17.08 7.72
C ARG A 138 11.67 17.96 6.57
N TYR A 139 11.09 17.35 5.55
CA TYR A 139 10.47 18.01 4.39
C TYR A 139 8.95 17.94 4.49
N ALA A 140 8.20 18.62 3.61
CA ALA A 140 6.75 18.54 3.66
C ALA A 140 6.27 17.13 3.27
N ARG A 141 5.29 16.56 3.99
CA ARG A 141 4.81 15.18 3.77
C ARG A 141 4.32 14.95 2.35
N THR A 142 3.55 15.89 1.80
CA THR A 142 3.05 15.85 0.42
C THR A 142 4.17 15.88 -0.61
N THR A 143 5.29 16.56 -0.33
CA THR A 143 6.47 16.59 -1.20
C THR A 143 7.11 15.21 -1.29
N ILE A 144 7.39 14.57 -0.16
CA ILE A 144 8.01 13.23 -0.14
C ILE A 144 7.07 12.21 -0.79
N MET A 145 5.77 12.29 -0.51
CA MET A 145 4.80 11.42 -1.16
C MET A 145 4.77 11.60 -2.68
N ASN A 146 4.83 12.84 -3.16
CA ASN A 146 4.88 13.14 -4.59
C ASN A 146 6.18 12.69 -5.26
N VAL A 147 7.32 12.71 -4.57
CA VAL A 147 8.56 12.11 -5.08
C VAL A 147 8.36 10.61 -5.33
N GLY A 148 7.75 9.90 -4.38
CA GLY A 148 7.40 8.48 -4.56
C GLY A 148 6.40 8.26 -5.70
N ASN A 149 5.34 9.07 -5.77
CA ASN A 149 4.34 8.98 -6.85
C ASN A 149 4.94 9.28 -8.23
N ALA A 150 5.82 10.28 -8.34
CA ALA A 150 6.51 10.61 -9.58
C ALA A 150 7.45 9.48 -10.02
N ALA A 151 8.19 8.89 -9.08
CA ALA A 151 9.01 7.71 -9.36
C ALA A 151 8.16 6.55 -9.91
N MET A 152 7.00 6.29 -9.31
CA MET A 152 6.08 5.26 -9.81
C MET A 152 5.54 5.57 -11.22
N VAL A 153 5.19 6.84 -11.51
CA VAL A 153 4.74 7.24 -12.85
C VAL A 153 5.84 7.00 -13.89
N LEU A 154 7.07 7.41 -13.60
CA LEU A 154 8.20 7.27 -14.51
C LEU A 154 8.63 5.80 -14.68
N CYS A 155 8.58 5.01 -13.61
CA CYS A 155 8.99 3.61 -13.63
C CYS A 155 7.88 2.66 -14.11
N ALA A 156 6.63 3.09 -14.25
CA ALA A 156 5.53 2.21 -14.66
C ALA A 156 5.74 1.56 -16.03
N ILE A 157 6.24 2.31 -17.02
CA ILE A 157 6.56 1.77 -18.34
C ILE A 157 7.81 0.87 -18.30
N PRO A 158 8.96 1.34 -17.78
CA PRO A 158 10.14 0.48 -17.60
C PRO A 158 9.87 -0.80 -16.81
N PHE A 159 8.92 -0.79 -15.87
CA PHE A 159 8.60 -1.94 -15.04
C PHE A 159 8.25 -3.18 -15.88
N PHE A 160 7.21 -3.12 -16.73
CA PHE A 160 6.88 -4.28 -17.56
C PHE A 160 7.87 -4.49 -18.71
N LEU A 161 8.52 -3.45 -19.23
CA LEU A 161 9.60 -3.65 -20.21
C LEU A 161 10.74 -4.52 -19.66
N LEU A 162 11.06 -4.37 -18.37
CA LEU A 162 12.05 -5.19 -17.69
C LEU A 162 11.51 -6.58 -17.35
N VAL A 163 10.26 -6.68 -16.89
CA VAL A 163 9.63 -7.98 -16.57
C VAL A 163 9.49 -8.85 -17.82
N ASP A 164 9.10 -8.25 -18.94
CA ASP A 164 8.86 -8.93 -20.22
C ASP A 164 10.13 -9.50 -20.85
N THR A 165 11.31 -9.09 -20.38
CA THR A 165 12.58 -9.73 -20.78
C THR A 165 12.62 -11.21 -20.41
N GLY A 166 11.81 -11.64 -19.44
CA GLY A 166 11.81 -13.02 -18.92
C GLY A 166 13.05 -13.37 -18.10
N GLU A 167 13.95 -12.42 -17.87
CA GLU A 167 15.20 -12.63 -17.15
C GLU A 167 15.05 -12.27 -15.67
N LEU A 168 15.45 -13.19 -14.79
CA LEU A 168 15.21 -13.05 -13.36
C LEU A 168 15.87 -11.79 -12.78
N HIS A 169 17.10 -11.44 -13.17
CA HIS A 169 17.78 -10.24 -12.66
C HIS A 169 17.04 -8.94 -13.01
N TRP A 170 16.41 -8.86 -14.19
CA TRP A 170 15.63 -7.69 -14.58
C TRP A 170 14.35 -7.56 -13.77
N ILE A 171 13.75 -8.67 -13.34
CA ILE A 171 12.62 -8.65 -12.40
C ILE A 171 13.05 -8.08 -11.04
N TYR A 172 14.20 -8.47 -10.50
CA TYR A 172 14.71 -7.87 -9.25
C TYR A 172 14.87 -6.35 -9.38
N VAL A 173 15.44 -5.88 -10.49
CA VAL A 173 15.62 -4.44 -10.76
C VAL A 173 14.26 -3.74 -10.88
N ALA A 174 13.32 -4.30 -11.65
CA ALA A 174 11.99 -3.75 -11.86
C ALA A 174 11.22 -3.62 -10.54
N LEU A 175 11.16 -4.70 -9.75
CA LEU A 175 10.46 -4.72 -8.48
C LEU A 175 11.13 -3.79 -7.45
N GLY A 176 12.46 -3.77 -7.40
CA GLY A 176 13.22 -2.90 -6.51
C GLY A 176 12.98 -1.41 -6.79
N LEU A 177 13.12 -0.99 -8.05
CA LEU A 177 12.91 0.41 -8.45
C LEU A 177 11.48 0.88 -8.16
N PHE A 178 10.49 0.05 -8.44
CA PHE A 178 9.11 0.40 -8.18
C PHE A 178 8.78 0.40 -6.67
N ALA A 179 9.40 -0.50 -5.89
CA ALA A 179 9.28 -0.55 -4.43
C ALA A 179 9.87 0.68 -3.72
N VAL A 180 10.89 1.34 -4.30
CA VAL A 180 11.39 2.63 -3.81
C VAL A 180 10.29 3.69 -3.83
N GLY A 181 9.62 3.84 -4.98
CA GLY A 181 8.52 4.80 -5.14
C GLY A 181 7.37 4.53 -4.17
N LEU A 182 7.00 3.25 -4.03
CA LEU A 182 6.00 2.79 -3.06
C LEU A 182 6.37 3.12 -1.61
N GLY A 183 7.63 2.91 -1.22
CA GLY A 183 8.08 3.20 0.14
C GLY A 183 8.00 4.68 0.47
N LEU A 184 8.52 5.53 -0.42
CA LEU A 184 8.51 6.98 -0.24
C LEU A 184 7.09 7.56 -0.19
N SER A 185 6.13 7.00 -0.95
CA SER A 185 4.74 7.45 -0.90
C SER A 185 3.96 6.90 0.30
N TYR A 186 4.23 5.66 0.72
CA TYR A 186 3.49 5.01 1.79
C TYR A 186 3.90 5.49 3.19
N GLY A 187 5.19 5.74 3.42
CA GLY A 187 5.73 6.13 4.73
C GLY A 187 5.08 7.37 5.37
N PRO A 188 4.98 8.51 4.65
CA PRO A 188 4.39 9.74 5.19
C PRO A 188 2.87 9.69 5.37
N GLN A 189 2.22 8.70 4.75
CA GLN A 189 0.78 8.70 4.52
C GLN A 189 -0.08 8.67 5.80
N PRO A 190 0.23 7.84 6.83
CA PRO A 190 -0.57 7.81 8.05
C PRO A 190 -0.56 9.16 8.79
N ALA A 191 0.59 9.82 8.83
CA ALA A 191 0.74 11.13 9.46
C ALA A 191 0.01 12.22 8.66
N LEU A 192 0.13 12.20 7.33
CA LEU A 192 -0.64 13.10 6.47
C LEU A 192 -2.15 12.95 6.71
N TYR A 193 -2.65 11.71 6.80
CA TYR A 193 -4.06 11.45 7.06
C TYR A 193 -4.50 12.00 8.41
N ALA A 194 -3.68 11.91 9.46
CA ALA A 194 -3.98 12.52 10.74
C ALA A 194 -4.07 14.06 10.64
N GLU A 195 -3.19 14.70 9.88
CA GLU A 195 -3.13 16.17 9.73
C GLU A 195 -4.24 16.73 8.81
N MET A 196 -4.79 15.92 7.89
CA MET A 196 -5.81 16.35 6.93
C MET A 196 -7.18 16.63 7.54
N PHE A 197 -7.50 16.03 8.69
CA PHE A 197 -8.83 16.05 9.28
C PHE A 197 -8.84 16.72 10.65
N PRO A 198 -9.86 17.56 10.95
CA PRO A 198 -10.09 18.10 12.28
C PRO A 198 -10.25 16.98 13.32
N ALA A 199 -9.85 17.23 14.57
CA ALA A 199 -9.83 16.22 15.64
C ALA A 199 -11.16 15.45 15.76
N ALA A 200 -12.29 16.16 15.69
CA ALA A 200 -13.63 15.60 15.84
C ALA A 200 -14.00 14.52 14.81
N VAL A 201 -13.40 14.54 13.62
CA VAL A 201 -13.69 13.58 12.52
C VAL A 201 -12.45 12.86 12.01
N ARG A 202 -11.30 13.04 12.69
CA ARG A 202 -10.00 12.54 12.22
C ARG A 202 -9.96 11.04 12.02
N PHE A 203 -10.41 10.30 13.02
CA PHE A 203 -10.42 8.84 12.97
C PHE A 203 -11.32 8.30 11.84
N SER A 204 -12.57 8.79 11.76
CA SER A 204 -13.51 8.37 10.70
C SER A 204 -13.07 8.83 9.32
N GLY A 205 -12.54 10.05 9.19
CA GLY A 205 -12.03 10.61 7.93
C GLY A 205 -10.86 9.82 7.37
N ALA A 206 -9.85 9.55 8.20
CA ALA A 206 -8.69 8.74 7.83
C ALA A 206 -9.11 7.31 7.47
N SER A 207 -9.97 6.68 8.27
CA SER A 207 -10.41 5.30 8.05
C SER A 207 -11.25 5.15 6.78
N ILE A 208 -12.19 6.06 6.53
CA ILE A 208 -13.04 6.03 5.33
C ILE A 208 -12.22 6.37 4.07
N GLY A 209 -11.34 7.38 4.14
CA GLY A 209 -10.43 7.71 3.04
C GLY A 209 -9.54 6.52 2.68
N TYR A 210 -8.96 5.86 3.70
CA TYR A 210 -8.17 4.64 3.52
C TYR A 210 -9.00 3.51 2.92
N ALA A 211 -10.21 3.25 3.42
CA ALA A 211 -11.07 2.18 2.91
C ALA A 211 -11.46 2.39 1.44
N ILE A 212 -11.87 3.62 1.06
CA ILE A 212 -12.19 3.95 -0.33
C ILE A 212 -10.94 3.81 -1.21
N GLY A 213 -9.80 4.34 -0.77
CA GLY A 213 -8.53 4.21 -1.48
C GLY A 213 -8.10 2.74 -1.63
N THR A 214 -8.37 1.91 -0.63
CA THR A 214 -8.05 0.48 -0.64
C THR A 214 -8.91 -0.27 -1.66
N VAL A 215 -10.21 0.01 -1.67
CA VAL A 215 -11.15 -0.63 -2.60
C VAL A 215 -10.84 -0.23 -4.04
N LEU A 216 -10.73 1.08 -4.31
CA LEU A 216 -10.48 1.59 -5.66
C LEU A 216 -9.07 1.26 -6.14
N GLY A 217 -8.11 1.32 -5.23
CA GLY A 217 -6.70 1.18 -5.55
C GLY A 217 -6.13 -0.19 -5.33
N GLY A 218 -6.81 -1.18 -4.76
CA GLY A 218 -6.19 -2.49 -4.49
C GLY A 218 -7.03 -3.66 -4.93
N ALA A 219 -8.29 -3.66 -4.53
CA ALA A 219 -9.16 -4.82 -4.69
C ALA A 219 -9.34 -5.27 -6.15
N PHE A 220 -9.41 -4.33 -7.08
CA PHE A 220 -9.70 -4.61 -8.49
C PHE A 220 -8.47 -4.56 -9.39
N VAL A 221 -7.32 -4.09 -8.89
CA VAL A 221 -6.14 -3.82 -9.73
C VAL A 221 -5.64 -5.10 -10.43
N PRO A 222 -5.42 -6.24 -9.75
CA PRO A 222 -4.98 -7.47 -10.44
C PRO A 222 -6.00 -7.98 -11.47
N THR A 223 -7.30 -7.91 -11.16
CA THR A 223 -8.36 -8.35 -12.07
C THR A 223 -8.46 -7.48 -13.32
N ILE A 224 -8.33 -6.15 -13.15
CA ILE A 224 -8.31 -5.21 -14.26
C ILE A 224 -7.04 -5.42 -15.10
N SER A 225 -5.87 -5.59 -14.47
CA SER A 225 -4.62 -5.87 -15.17
C SER A 225 -4.68 -7.16 -15.99
N GLU A 226 -5.25 -8.22 -15.43
CA GLU A 226 -5.47 -9.49 -16.13
C GLU A 226 -6.46 -9.32 -17.30
N ALA A 227 -7.54 -8.57 -17.11
CA ALA A 227 -8.51 -8.30 -18.18
C ALA A 227 -7.91 -7.45 -19.31
N LEU A 228 -7.11 -6.43 -18.95
CA LEU A 228 -6.37 -5.60 -19.91
C LEU A 228 -5.40 -6.45 -20.72
N PHE A 229 -4.61 -7.29 -20.05
CA PHE A 229 -3.66 -8.18 -20.73
C PHE A 229 -4.36 -9.16 -21.68
N LYS A 230 -5.45 -9.81 -21.25
CA LYS A 230 -6.25 -10.70 -22.11
C LYS A 230 -6.88 -9.98 -23.30
N GLY A 231 -7.31 -8.73 -23.12
CA GLY A 231 -7.96 -7.95 -24.17
C GLY A 231 -6.97 -7.36 -25.18
N THR A 232 -5.78 -6.94 -24.75
CA THR A 232 -4.80 -6.24 -25.61
C THR A 232 -3.63 -7.11 -26.04
N GLY A 233 -3.38 -8.24 -25.37
CA GLY A 233 -2.22 -9.12 -25.61
C GLY A 233 -0.87 -8.48 -25.29
N THR A 234 -0.84 -7.39 -24.53
CA THR A 234 0.41 -6.65 -24.22
C THR A 234 0.41 -6.18 -22.77
N SER A 235 1.57 -6.30 -22.12
CA SER A 235 1.84 -5.80 -20.76
C SER A 235 1.78 -4.27 -20.68
N MET A 236 1.96 -3.57 -21.80
CA MET A 236 1.97 -2.11 -21.85
C MET A 236 0.62 -1.50 -21.47
N SER A 237 -0.49 -2.20 -21.71
CA SER A 237 -1.80 -1.76 -21.23
C SER A 237 -1.86 -1.75 -19.70
N ILE A 238 -1.20 -2.71 -19.04
CA ILE A 238 -1.04 -2.75 -17.59
C ILE A 238 -0.16 -1.59 -17.13
N SER A 239 1.00 -1.37 -17.77
CA SER A 239 1.90 -0.24 -17.44
C SER A 239 1.17 1.10 -17.48
N ILE A 240 0.39 1.34 -18.53
CA ILE A 240 -0.39 2.58 -18.69
C ILE A 240 -1.44 2.70 -17.58
N TYR A 241 -2.11 1.60 -17.24
CA TYR A 241 -3.06 1.59 -16.13
C TYR A 241 -2.40 1.95 -14.80
N LEU A 242 -1.27 1.33 -14.45
CA LEU A 242 -0.52 1.63 -13.21
C LEU A 242 0.03 3.06 -13.18
N MET A 243 0.49 3.54 -14.34
CA MET A 243 0.92 4.93 -14.52
C MET A 243 -0.23 5.91 -14.25
N ILE A 244 -1.44 5.62 -14.75
CA ILE A 244 -2.63 6.43 -14.49
C ILE A 244 -2.96 6.43 -12.99
N LEU A 245 -2.93 5.28 -12.31
CA LEU A 245 -3.19 5.22 -10.87
C LEU A 245 -2.19 6.07 -10.08
N ALA A 246 -0.88 5.96 -10.40
CA ALA A 246 0.17 6.76 -9.77
C ALA A 246 0.02 8.25 -10.08
N ALA A 247 -0.35 8.62 -11.30
CA ALA A 247 -0.57 10.01 -11.70
C ALA A 247 -1.79 10.62 -10.98
N VAL A 248 -2.87 9.86 -10.80
CA VAL A 248 -4.03 10.29 -9.99
C VAL A 248 -3.60 10.55 -8.55
N SER A 249 -2.80 9.66 -7.95
CA SER A 249 -2.27 9.88 -6.60
C SER A 249 -1.31 11.07 -6.51
N PHE A 250 -0.48 11.31 -7.51
CA PHE A 250 0.37 12.50 -7.60
C PHE A 250 -0.46 13.78 -7.64
N ILE A 251 -1.47 13.85 -8.50
CA ILE A 251 -2.35 15.02 -8.63
C ILE A 251 -3.14 15.24 -7.34
N ALA A 252 -3.69 14.18 -6.75
CA ALA A 252 -4.45 14.27 -5.50
C ALA A 252 -3.57 14.78 -4.37
N THR A 253 -2.39 14.20 -4.19
CA THR A 253 -1.42 14.59 -3.15
C THR A 253 -0.97 16.04 -3.31
N SER A 254 -0.71 16.48 -4.54
CA SER A 254 -0.35 17.88 -4.84
C SER A 254 -1.44 18.89 -4.47
N ARG A 255 -2.70 18.45 -4.40
CA ARG A 255 -3.84 19.31 -4.01
C ARG A 255 -4.15 19.26 -2.51
N ILE A 256 -3.45 18.43 -1.75
CA ILE A 256 -3.56 18.42 -0.28
C ILE A 256 -2.76 19.62 0.26
N LYS A 257 -3.43 20.50 1.00
CA LYS A 257 -2.75 21.65 1.63
C LYS A 257 -1.85 21.15 2.76
N ASN A 258 -0.56 21.49 2.72
CA ASN A 258 0.36 21.24 3.83
C ASN A 258 -0.09 22.03 5.06
N ARG A 259 -0.41 21.33 6.15
CA ARG A 259 -0.78 21.91 7.46
C ARG A 259 0.29 21.63 8.51
N ARG A 260 1.57 21.68 8.13
CA ARG A 260 2.69 21.32 9.01
C ARG A 260 2.72 22.13 10.32
N ASP A 261 2.22 23.36 10.27
CA ASP A 261 2.21 24.32 11.39
C ASP A 261 0.79 24.73 11.83
N GLY A 262 -0.24 23.98 11.41
CA GLY A 262 -1.62 24.23 11.85
C GLY A 262 -1.87 23.58 13.21
N ASP A 263 -2.33 24.36 14.18
CA ASP A 263 -2.71 23.89 15.51
C ASP A 263 -3.57 22.62 15.42
N LEU A 264 -3.05 21.49 15.92
CA LEU A 264 -3.69 20.18 15.82
C LEU A 264 -4.97 20.08 16.68
N ASN A 265 -5.26 21.14 17.43
CA ASN A 265 -6.36 21.31 18.40
C ASN A 265 -7.61 21.97 17.82
N VAL A 266 -7.68 22.27 16.52
CA VAL A 266 -8.84 22.92 15.88
C VAL A 266 -9.53 22.03 14.84
#